data_AF-A0A6I5X7W4-F1
#
_entry.id   AF-A0A6I5X7W4-F1
#
_cell.length_a   1.000
_cell.length_b   1.000
_cell.length_c   1.000
_cell.angle_alpha   90.00
_cell.angle_beta   90.00
_cell.angle_gamma   90.00
#
_symmetry.space_group_name_H-M   'P 1'
#
loop_
_entity.id
_entity.type
_entity.pdbx_description
1 polymer ?
#
loop_
_entity_poly.entity_id
_entity_poly.type
_entity_poly.pdbx_seq_one_letter_code
_entity_poly.pdbx_strand_id
1 'polypeptide(L)'
;MTSTPASQAARTRLREAQQAEARALKNVDAAARTRARLAESLSDADTQLARAQAAVVVSSGLDRAAYLLDMGGAELRRRLRQADQADQVDGQRMVSITESSTARQA
;
A
#
# COMPACT_ATOMS: atom_id res chain seq x y z
N MET A 1 56.39 2.97 0.82
CA MET A 1 55.32 2.54 -0.10
C MET A 1 54.60 3.77 -0.64
N THR A 2 55.07 4.32 -1.75
CA THR A 2 54.52 5.55 -2.34
C THR A 2 53.35 5.21 -3.26
N SER A 3 52.15 5.61 -2.87
CA SER A 3 50.97 5.54 -3.73
C SER A 3 51.19 6.48 -4.92
N THR A 4 51.32 5.92 -6.13
CA THR A 4 51.47 6.71 -7.37
C THR A 4 50.24 7.60 -7.57
N PRO A 5 50.38 8.85 -8.05
CA PRO A 5 49.26 9.78 -8.26
C PRO A 5 48.11 9.19 -9.09
N ALA A 6 48.43 8.36 -10.09
CA ALA A 6 47.43 7.63 -10.89
C ALA A 6 46.55 6.68 -10.04
N SER A 7 47.12 6.02 -9.03
CA SER A 7 46.35 5.16 -8.11
C SER A 7 45.47 5.95 -7.14
N GLN A 8 45.87 7.17 -6.80
CA GLN A 8 45.07 8.06 -5.95
C GLN A 8 43.86 8.61 -6.71
N ALA A 9 44.06 9.04 -7.95
CA ALA A 9 42.96 9.46 -8.82
C ALA A 9 41.93 8.34 -9.06
N ALA A 10 42.40 7.11 -9.26
CA ALA A 10 41.51 5.94 -9.40
C ALA A 10 40.67 5.70 -8.14
N ARG A 11 41.28 5.77 -6.95
CA ARG A 11 40.57 5.61 -5.66
C ARG A 11 39.53 6.71 -5.44
N THR A 12 39.83 7.96 -5.81
CA THR A 12 38.87 9.06 -5.72
C THR A 12 37.64 8.80 -6.59
N ARG A 13 37.84 8.44 -7.87
CA ARG A 13 36.72 8.14 -8.79
C ARG A 13 35.87 6.96 -8.29
N LEU A 14 36.51 5.92 -7.75
CA LEU A 14 35.78 4.79 -7.16
C LEU A 14 34.90 5.24 -5.99
N ARG A 15 35.44 6.07 -5.08
CA ARG A 15 34.66 6.58 -3.94
C ARG A 15 33.50 7.47 -4.40
N GLU A 16 33.72 8.32 -5.40
CA GLU A 16 32.68 9.17 -5.98
C GLU A 16 31.56 8.32 -6.59
N ALA A 17 31.92 7.27 -7.35
CA ALA A 17 30.96 6.34 -7.92
C ALA A 17 30.17 5.60 -6.84
N GLN A 18 30.83 5.09 -5.80
CA GLN A 18 30.18 4.42 -4.67
C GLN A 18 29.24 5.35 -3.90
N GLN A 19 29.61 6.62 -3.73
CA GLN A 19 28.74 7.62 -3.11
C GLN A 19 27.52 7.94 -3.97
N ALA A 20 27.69 8.04 -5.28
CA ALA A 20 26.59 8.25 -6.21
C ALA A 20 25.62 7.06 -6.21
N GLU A 21 26.14 5.83 -6.23
CA GLU A 21 25.37 4.60 -6.13
C GLU A 21 24.59 4.54 -4.81
N ALA A 22 25.24 4.80 -3.68
CA ALA A 22 24.58 4.81 -2.37
C ALA A 22 23.45 5.84 -2.29
N ARG A 23 23.62 7.02 -2.92
CA ARG A 23 22.54 8.04 -3.00
C ARG A 23 21.40 7.56 -3.88
N ALA A 24 21.68 6.95 -5.03
CA ALA A 24 20.65 6.40 -5.91
C ALA A 24 19.83 5.31 -5.21
N LEU A 25 20.49 4.38 -4.50
CA LEU A 25 19.82 3.33 -3.73
C LEU A 25 18.92 3.90 -2.62
N LYS A 26 19.40 4.92 -1.89
CA LYS A 26 18.57 5.60 -0.88
C LYS A 26 17.33 6.25 -1.49
N ASN A 27 17.44 6.85 -2.66
CA ASN A 27 16.30 7.47 -3.34
C ASN A 27 15.28 6.42 -3.80
N VAL A 28 15.74 5.27 -4.31
CA VAL A 28 14.87 4.16 -4.69
C VAL A 28 14.14 3.59 -3.47
N ASP A 29 14.83 3.37 -2.35
CA ASP A 29 14.21 2.89 -1.12
C ASP A 29 13.18 3.91 -0.58
N ALA A 30 13.49 5.20 -0.59
CA ALA A 30 12.56 6.25 -0.22
C ALA A 30 11.31 6.25 -1.12
N ALA A 31 11.48 6.13 -2.44
CA ALA A 31 10.37 6.05 -3.39
C ALA A 31 9.52 4.78 -3.18
N ALA A 32 10.14 3.64 -2.90
CA ALA A 32 9.45 2.39 -2.61
C ALA A 32 8.58 2.50 -1.35
N ARG A 33 9.11 3.11 -0.28
CA ARG A 33 8.36 3.37 0.96
C ARG A 33 7.19 4.31 0.73
N THR A 34 7.40 5.39 -0.03
CA THR A 34 6.32 6.31 -0.38
C THR A 34 5.22 5.61 -1.19
N ARG A 35 5.60 4.81 -2.19
CA ARG A 35 4.64 4.01 -2.97
C ARG A 35 3.84 3.07 -2.09
N ALA A 36 4.48 2.38 -1.14
CA ALA A 36 3.80 1.47 -0.22
C ALA A 36 2.74 2.20 0.62
N ARG A 37 3.09 3.37 1.19
CA ARG A 37 2.15 4.20 1.95
C ARG A 37 0.99 4.70 1.11
N LEU A 38 1.26 5.14 -0.12
CA LEU A 38 0.21 5.60 -1.04
C LEU A 38 -0.73 4.46 -1.46
N ALA A 39 -0.19 3.25 -1.64
CA ALA A 39 -1.01 2.07 -1.93
C ALA A 39 -1.93 1.72 -0.75
N GLU A 40 -1.43 1.82 0.49
CA GLU A 40 -2.24 1.65 1.70
C GLU A 40 -3.34 2.72 1.80
N SER A 41 -2.99 4.00 1.64
CA SER A 41 -3.99 5.09 1.65
C SER A 41 -5.03 4.98 0.53
N LEU A 42 -4.64 4.49 -0.64
CA LEU A 42 -5.57 4.21 -1.74
C LEU A 42 -6.53 3.07 -1.38
N SER A 43 -6.02 2.00 -0.78
CA SER A 43 -6.83 0.87 -0.29
C SER A 43 -7.85 1.32 0.76
N ASP A 44 -7.45 2.21 1.67
CA ASP A 44 -8.34 2.79 2.69
C ASP A 44 -9.44 3.64 2.04
N ALA A 45 -9.07 4.47 1.05
CA ALA A 45 -10.01 5.31 0.32
C ALA A 45 -11.02 4.47 -0.48
N ASP A 46 -10.57 3.40 -1.14
CA ASP A 46 -11.44 2.45 -1.86
C ASP A 46 -12.42 1.75 -0.91
N THR A 47 -11.96 1.37 0.28
CA THR A 47 -12.81 0.77 1.32
C THR A 47 -13.87 1.74 1.80
N GLN A 48 -13.50 3.00 2.08
CA GLN A 48 -14.44 4.04 2.47
C GLN A 48 -15.47 4.33 1.36
N LEU A 49 -15.03 4.40 0.11
CA LEU A 49 -15.92 4.59 -1.04
C LEU A 49 -16.94 3.45 -1.12
N ALA A 50 -16.49 2.19 -1.00
CA ALA A 50 -17.38 1.05 -1.08
C ALA A 50 -18.40 1.03 0.08
N ARG A 51 -17.99 1.39 1.31
CA ARG A 51 -18.92 1.55 2.44
C ARG A 51 -19.97 2.64 2.18
N ALA A 52 -19.56 3.77 1.60
CA ALA A 52 -20.50 4.82 1.21
C ALA A 52 -21.49 4.34 0.12
N GLN A 53 -20.99 3.61 -0.88
CA GLN A 53 -21.84 2.99 -1.91
C GLN A 53 -22.83 1.98 -1.31
N ALA A 54 -22.39 1.18 -0.32
CA ALA A 54 -23.25 0.25 0.40
C ALA A 54 -24.39 0.98 1.12
N ALA A 55 -24.10 2.10 1.80
CA ALA A 55 -25.12 2.91 2.46
C ALA A 55 -26.17 3.47 1.49
N VAL A 56 -25.75 3.88 0.29
CA VAL A 56 -26.69 4.29 -0.78
C VAL A 56 -27.56 3.11 -1.22
N VAL A 57 -26.98 1.90 -1.39
CA VAL A 57 -27.74 0.70 -1.73
C VAL A 57 -28.73 0.31 -0.64
N VAL A 58 -28.34 0.38 0.63
CA VAL A 58 -29.22 0.09 1.77
C VAL A 58 -30.41 1.07 1.82
N SER A 59 -30.18 2.35 1.56
CA SER A 59 -31.23 3.37 1.62
C SER A 59 -32.15 3.41 0.40
N SER A 60 -31.63 3.13 -0.80
CA SER A 60 -32.34 3.37 -2.06
C SER A 60 -32.68 2.11 -2.85
N GLY A 61 -32.12 0.95 -2.47
CA GLY A 61 -32.13 -0.26 -3.27
C GLY A 61 -31.08 -0.22 -4.38
N LEU A 62 -30.69 -1.41 -4.86
CA LEU A 62 -29.54 -1.57 -5.75
C LEU A 62 -29.72 -0.85 -7.10
N ASP A 63 -30.86 -1.01 -7.76
CA ASP A 63 -31.06 -0.46 -9.12
C ASP A 63 -31.11 1.08 -9.10
N ARG A 64 -31.74 1.66 -8.07
CA ARG A 64 -31.76 3.11 -7.88
C ARG A 64 -30.38 3.63 -7.48
N ALA A 65 -29.65 2.93 -6.62
CA ALA A 65 -28.28 3.30 -6.27
C ALA A 65 -27.35 3.25 -7.50
N ALA A 66 -27.50 2.24 -8.35
CA ALA A 66 -26.77 2.13 -9.61
C ALA A 66 -27.03 3.35 -10.52
N TYR A 67 -28.30 3.75 -10.65
CA TYR A 67 -28.67 4.98 -11.37
C TYR A 67 -28.09 6.24 -10.73
N LEU A 68 -28.20 6.42 -9.41
CA LEU A 68 -27.72 7.61 -8.70
C LEU A 68 -26.19 7.77 -8.73
N LEU A 69 -25.47 6.65 -8.76
CA LEU A 69 -24.02 6.61 -8.80
C LEU A 69 -23.46 6.63 -10.22
N ASP A 70 -24.34 6.64 -11.23
CA ASP A 70 -23.98 6.49 -12.65
C ASP A 70 -23.08 5.25 -12.90
N MET A 71 -23.50 4.12 -12.33
CA MET A 71 -22.77 2.85 -12.42
C MET A 71 -23.69 1.72 -12.87
N GLY A 72 -23.13 0.74 -13.59
CA GLY A 72 -23.85 -0.50 -13.88
C GLY A 72 -24.13 -1.29 -12.60
N GLY A 73 -25.34 -1.85 -12.44
CA GLY A 73 -25.70 -2.62 -11.25
C GLY A 73 -24.79 -3.85 -11.00
N ALA A 74 -24.28 -4.48 -12.06
CA ALA A 74 -23.30 -5.56 -11.95
C ALA A 74 -21.94 -5.09 -11.41
N GLU A 75 -21.50 -3.89 -11.81
CA GLU A 75 -20.28 -3.26 -11.31
C GLU A 75 -20.44 -2.88 -9.84
N LEU A 76 -21.56 -2.27 -9.47
CA LEU A 76 -21.86 -1.91 -8.08
C LEU A 76 -21.85 -3.15 -7.18
N ARG A 77 -22.51 -4.24 -7.58
CA ARG A 77 -22.45 -5.51 -6.84
C ARG A 77 -21.03 -6.06 -6.70
N ARG A 78 -20.19 -5.93 -7.73
CA ARG A 78 -18.80 -6.41 -7.67
C ARG A 78 -17.99 -5.61 -6.65
N ARG A 79 -18.10 -4.28 -6.65
CA ARG A 79 -17.40 -3.40 -5.71
C ARG A 79 -17.79 -3.69 -4.26
N LEU A 80 -19.08 -3.87 -3.99
CA LEU A 80 -19.58 -4.22 -2.65
C LEU A 80 -18.99 -5.55 -2.15
N ARG A 81 -19.00 -6.60 -2.99
CA ARG A 81 -18.40 -7.89 -2.61
C ARG A 81 -16.90 -7.82 -2.36
N GLN A 82 -16.18 -6.95 -3.07
CA GLN A 82 -14.74 -6.77 -2.87
C GLN A 82 -14.46 -6.10 -1.53
N ALA A 83 -15.28 -5.12 -1.14
CA ALA A 83 -15.17 -4.47 0.16
C ALA A 83 -15.52 -5.41 1.32
N ASP A 84 -16.58 -6.22 1.19
CA ASP A 84 -16.93 -7.20 2.21
C ASP A 84 -15.81 -8.23 2.44
N GLN A 85 -15.11 -8.62 1.38
CA GLN A 85 -13.95 -9.53 1.49
C GLN A 85 -12.75 -8.85 2.14
N ALA A 86 -12.48 -7.58 1.84
CA ALA A 86 -11.41 -6.82 2.47
C ALA A 86 -11.64 -6.67 4.00
N ASP A 87 -12.87 -6.36 4.40
CA ASP A 87 -13.26 -6.22 5.81
C ASP A 87 -13.11 -7.54 6.59
N GLN A 88 -13.43 -8.68 5.95
CA GLN A 88 -13.23 -10.01 6.53
C GLN A 88 -11.75 -10.35 6.74
N VAL A 89 -10.89 -10.02 5.78
CA VAL A 89 -9.45 -10.29 5.88
C VAL A 89 -8.82 -9.45 7.00
N ASP A 90 -9.20 -8.19 7.13
CA ASP A 90 -8.73 -7.33 8.22
C ASP A 90 -9.22 -7.82 9.59
N GLY A 91 -10.48 -8.25 9.68
CA GLY A 91 -11.03 -8.87 10.88
C GLY A 91 -10.27 -10.14 11.30
N GLN A 92 -9.96 -11.03 10.35
CA GLN A 92 -9.17 -12.24 10.62
C GLN A 92 -7.74 -11.94 11.05
N ARG A 93 -7.10 -10.94 10.44
CA ARG A 93 -5.74 -10.51 10.79
C ARG A 93 -5.68 -9.98 12.22
N MET A 94 -6.67 -9.19 12.64
CA MET A 94 -6.75 -8.68 14.00
C MET A 94 -6.88 -9.81 15.04
N VAL A 95 -7.75 -10.80 14.79
CA VAL A 95 -7.94 -11.96 15.69
C VAL A 95 -6.63 -12.74 15.87
N SER A 96 -5.90 -13.00 14.79
CA SER A 96 -4.62 -13.75 14.85
C SER A 96 -3.52 -13.03 15.64
N ILE A 97 -3.50 -11.68 15.64
CA ILE A 97 -2.55 -10.87 16.42
C ILE A 97 -2.89 -10.95 17.91
N THR A 98 -4.17 -10.85 18.28
CA THR A 98 -4.59 -10.99 19.67
C THR A 98 -4.28 -12.38 20.23
N GLU A 99 -4.52 -13.44 19.47
CA GLU A 99 -4.22 -14.82 19.88
C GLU A 99 -2.70 -15.07 20.04
N SER A 100 -1.88 -14.49 19.17
CA SER A 100 -0.41 -14.58 19.26
C SER A 100 0.19 -13.75 20.40
N SER A 101 -0.56 -12.76 20.91
CA SER A 101 -0.16 -11.91 22.04
C SER A 101 -0.54 -12.53 23.38
N THR A 102 -1.72 -13.17 23.48
CA THR A 102 -2.13 -13.91 24.68
C THR A 102 -1.31 -15.19 24.88
N ALA A 103 -0.95 -15.90 23.80
CA ALA A 103 -0.12 -17.11 23.88
C ALA A 103 1.34 -16.87 24.36
N ARG A 104 1.83 -15.63 24.33
CA ARG A 104 3.16 -15.25 24.85
C ARG A 104 3.17 -14.81 26.32
N GLN A 105 2.00 -14.65 26.93
CA GLN A 105 1.83 -14.19 28.31
C GLN A 105 1.42 -15.31 29.29
N ALA A 106 1.29 -16.55 28.82
CA ALA A 106 1.04 -17.75 29.63
C ALA A 106 2.31 -18.62 29.67
#